data_AF-A0ABD5LXN9-F1
#
_entry.id   AF-A0ABD5LXN9-F1
#
_cell.length_a   1.000
_cell.length_b   1.000
_cell.length_c   1.000
_cell.angle_alpha   90.00
_cell.angle_beta   90.00
_cell.angle_gamma   90.00
#
_symmetry.space_group_name_H-M   'P 1'
#
loop_
_entity.id
_entity.type
_entity.pdbx_description
1 polymer ?
#
loop_
_entity_poly.entity_id
_entity_poly.type
_entity_poly.pdbx_seq_one_letter_code
_entity_poly.pdbx_strand_id
1 'polypeptide(L)'
;MPKIALSDNYFDPNLLLNNNDNIDLSNFSKEDYIAPGDYSLSVFVNTEPLGEKTILFKANKEGKVVPVVTIKDLKLFGVNVSAISKLSDLPEDTEIDNIEAYIPNSRLTFNINKLTLNASFPQVNMDKSFQGEIPAELLDDGVSAVILNYMANFIKNRTTGDYSSHNNNFFLNLNGGVNIGPWRLRTNYSYNNSSGSDQRSSSDSEFSNTYVMRNIAYLKSMLKIGEITTGGIFFKYSDKGISLATNQQMLPSSMRGYAPVVRGFANSNATVTIRQNGQIIYKSFVAPGNFIINDISAGGIGGDLEITIEEEDGSKRVYTLSLFIAAYHVA
;
A
#
# COMPACT_ATOMS: atom_id res chain seq x y z
N MET A 1 22.98 52.75 20.23
CA MET A 1 22.51 51.36 20.08
C MET A 1 21.73 51.01 21.35
N PRO A 2 20.39 50.89 21.31
CA PRO A 2 19.66 50.44 22.49
C PRO A 2 19.94 48.94 22.67
N LYS A 3 20.30 48.54 23.89
CA LYS A 3 20.39 47.12 24.27
C LYS A 3 18.97 46.60 24.45
N ILE A 4 18.59 45.62 23.64
CA ILE A 4 17.37 44.84 23.85
C ILE A 4 17.61 44.01 25.11
N ALA A 5 16.86 44.28 26.17
CA ALA A 5 16.82 43.43 27.35
C ALA A 5 15.89 42.25 27.04
N LEU A 6 16.46 41.05 26.98
CA LEU A 6 15.69 39.81 27.05
C LEU A 6 15.35 39.60 28.52
N SER A 7 14.09 39.85 28.87
CA SER A 7 13.53 39.44 30.15
C SER A 7 13.19 37.96 30.05
N ASP A 8 13.83 37.11 30.86
CA ASP A 8 13.34 35.76 31.05
C ASP A 8 11.94 35.81 31.70
N ASN A 9 11.05 34.89 31.34
CA ASN A 9 9.74 34.78 31.97
C ASN A 9 9.95 34.39 33.44
N TYR A 10 9.55 35.28 34.36
CA TYR A 10 9.66 35.07 35.81
C TYR A 10 8.26 35.04 36.41
N PHE A 11 7.95 33.97 37.15
CA PHE A 11 6.73 33.83 37.93
C PHE A 11 7.05 34.09 39.40
N ASP A 12 6.34 35.03 40.04
CA ASP A 12 6.51 35.33 41.46
C ASP A 12 5.89 34.21 42.32
N PRO A 13 6.68 33.40 43.05
CA PRO A 13 6.17 32.28 43.85
C PRO A 13 5.19 32.71 44.94
N ASN A 14 5.24 33.97 45.38
CA ASN A 14 4.35 34.53 46.41
C ASN A 14 2.89 34.67 45.95
N LEU A 15 2.62 34.48 44.66
CA LEU A 15 1.27 34.45 44.11
C LEU A 15 0.59 33.07 44.25
N LEU A 16 1.32 32.04 44.71
CA LEU A 16 0.73 30.75 45.03
C LEU A 16 0.04 30.81 46.40
N LEU A 17 -1.22 30.36 46.46
CA LEU A 17 -2.09 30.39 47.66
C LEU A 17 -1.53 29.62 48.88
N ASN A 18 -0.46 28.84 48.72
CA ASN A 18 0.25 28.16 49.81
C ASN A 18 1.69 28.68 49.90
N ASN A 19 1.93 29.59 50.86
CA ASN A 19 3.25 30.13 51.21
C ASN A 19 4.17 29.04 51.76
N ASN A 20 4.83 28.30 50.87
CA ASN A 20 6.03 27.55 51.19
C ASN A 20 7.23 28.30 50.60
N ASP A 21 8.01 28.96 51.46
CA ASP A 21 9.08 29.91 51.12
C ASP A 21 10.33 29.30 50.45
N ASN A 22 10.23 28.18 49.71
CA ASN A 22 11.39 27.53 49.11
C ASN A 22 11.07 26.61 47.91
N ILE A 23 10.06 26.93 47.11
CA ILE A 23 9.77 26.18 45.88
C ILE A 23 10.53 26.81 44.71
N ASP A 24 11.51 26.09 44.16
CA ASP A 24 12.20 26.48 42.94
C ASP A 24 11.31 26.24 41.71
N LEU A 25 10.69 27.31 41.22
CA LEU A 25 9.82 27.32 40.05
C LEU A 25 10.57 27.69 38.75
N SER A 26 11.89 27.89 38.80
CA SER A 26 12.70 28.33 37.65
C SER A 26 12.64 27.35 36.46
N ASN A 27 12.32 26.10 36.74
CA ASN A 27 12.13 25.08 35.71
C ASN A 27 10.76 25.20 35.02
N PHE A 28 9.70 25.60 35.72
CA PHE A 28 8.36 25.76 35.14
C PHE A 28 8.15 27.10 34.44
N SER A 29 9.06 28.05 34.62
CA SER A 29 9.03 29.35 33.95
C SER A 29 9.67 29.33 32.55
N LYS A 30 10.28 28.21 32.15
CA LYS A 30 10.77 27.97 30.79
C LYS A 30 9.63 27.50 29.88
N GLU A 31 9.50 28.12 28.70
CA GLU A 31 8.56 27.64 27.69
C GLU A 31 8.84 26.17 27.34
N ASP A 32 7.77 25.37 27.24
CA ASP A 32 7.78 23.94 26.90
C ASP A 32 8.62 23.04 27.84
N TYR A 33 8.83 23.44 29.10
CA TYR A 33 9.52 22.59 30.07
C TYR A 33 8.69 21.34 30.46
N ILE A 34 9.34 20.19 30.42
CA ILE A 34 8.82 18.91 30.92
C ILE A 34 9.90 18.26 31.80
N ALA A 35 9.48 17.66 32.91
CA ALA A 35 10.40 16.90 33.76
C ALA A 35 10.79 15.57 33.08
N PRO A 36 12.00 15.03 33.33
CA PRO A 36 12.33 13.69 32.88
C PRO A 36 11.40 12.64 33.51
N GLY A 37 10.99 11.65 32.72
CA GLY A 37 10.10 10.60 33.17
C GLY A 37 9.25 10.00 32.05
N ASP A 38 8.36 9.09 32.42
CA ASP A 38 7.45 8.43 31.49
C ASP A 38 6.14 9.18 31.38
N TYR A 39 5.73 9.50 30.15
CA TYR A 39 4.49 10.23 29.87
C TYR A 39 3.61 9.43 28.91
N SER A 40 2.34 9.27 29.25
CA SER A 40 1.34 8.70 28.34
C SER A 40 0.86 9.79 27.38
N LEU A 41 1.20 9.64 26.09
CA LEU A 41 0.94 10.63 25.05
C LEU A 41 0.13 10.03 23.91
N SER A 42 -0.72 10.84 23.28
CA SER A 42 -1.32 10.50 21.98
C SER A 42 -0.26 10.67 20.88
N VAL A 43 0.12 9.58 20.22
CA VAL A 43 1.17 9.56 19.20
C VAL A 43 0.56 9.63 17.80
N PHE A 44 1.09 10.53 16.98
CA PHE A 44 0.78 10.66 15.57
C PHE A 44 2.04 10.40 14.75
N VAL A 45 1.95 9.57 13.71
CA VAL A 45 3.06 9.30 12.79
C VAL A 45 2.69 9.77 11.40
N ASN A 46 3.43 10.72 10.85
CA ASN A 46 3.14 11.32 9.54
C ASN A 46 1.67 11.77 9.42
N THR A 47 1.16 12.43 10.46
CA THR A 47 -0.23 12.90 10.63
C THR A 47 -1.30 11.84 10.94
N GLU A 48 -0.98 10.55 10.80
CA GLU A 48 -1.90 9.46 11.13
C GLU A 48 -1.86 9.13 12.63
N PRO A 49 -3.02 8.95 13.30
CA PRO A 49 -3.06 8.59 14.71
C PRO A 49 -2.60 7.14 14.91
N LEU A 50 -1.56 6.94 15.72
CA LEU A 50 -1.11 5.61 16.16
C LEU A 50 -1.82 5.16 17.44
N GLY A 51 -2.28 6.12 18.26
CA GLY A 51 -2.93 5.89 19.55
C GLY A 51 -2.07 6.32 20.73
N GLU A 52 -2.49 5.96 21.95
CA GLU A 52 -1.76 6.31 23.17
C GLU A 52 -0.55 5.40 23.40
N LYS A 53 0.58 6.00 23.75
CA LYS A 53 1.84 5.32 24.09
C LYS A 53 2.54 6.00 25.24
N THR A 54 3.20 5.22 26.08
CA THR A 54 4.13 5.72 27.09
C THR A 54 5.47 6.03 26.44
N ILE A 55 5.91 7.27 26.52
CA ILE A 55 7.18 7.76 25.95
C ILE A 55 8.05 8.27 27.09
N LEU A 56 9.32 7.84 27.09
CA LEU A 56 10.31 8.26 28.05
C LEU A 56 10.92 9.61 27.64
N PHE A 57 10.98 10.56 28.57
CA PHE A 57 11.63 11.84 28.38
C PHE A 57 12.92 11.90 29.20
N LYS A 58 14.05 12.22 28.54
CA LYS A 58 15.37 12.32 29.17
C LYS A 58 16.08 13.59 28.70
N ALA A 59 16.96 14.11 29.55
CA ALA A 59 17.85 15.19 29.17
C ALA A 59 18.87 14.68 28.14
N ASN A 60 18.92 15.32 26.97
CA ASN A 60 19.93 15.07 25.95
C ASN A 60 21.31 15.62 26.40
N LYS A 61 22.32 15.47 25.54
CA LYS A 61 23.70 15.98 25.80
C LYS A 61 23.77 17.50 26.03
N GLU A 62 22.76 18.25 25.63
CA GLU A 62 22.65 19.71 25.80
C GLU A 62 21.84 20.10 27.04
N GLY A 63 21.37 19.11 27.82
CA GLY A 63 20.54 19.32 29.01
C GLY A 63 19.06 19.60 28.71
N LYS A 64 18.64 19.54 27.43
CA LYS A 64 17.24 19.70 27.03
C LYS A 64 16.50 18.36 27.15
N VAL A 65 15.36 18.37 27.83
CA VAL A 65 14.51 17.17 27.95
C VAL A 65 13.81 16.91 26.62
N VAL A 66 14.04 15.73 26.04
CA VAL A 66 13.52 15.32 24.73
C VAL A 66 12.85 13.94 24.84
N PRO A 67 11.88 13.63 23.96
CA PRO A 67 11.34 12.28 23.86
C PRO A 67 12.42 11.32 23.37
N VAL A 68 12.52 10.17 24.02
CA VAL A 68 13.40 9.05 23.66
C VAL A 68 12.54 7.93 23.14
N VAL A 69 12.90 7.41 21.96
CA VAL A 69 12.22 6.28 21.32
C VAL A 69 13.21 5.14 21.14
N THR A 70 12.71 3.91 21.13
CA THR A 70 13.53 2.72 20.90
C THR A 70 13.45 2.25 19.45
N ILE A 71 14.35 1.35 19.04
CA ILE A 71 14.24 0.68 17.73
C ILE A 71 12.89 -0.04 17.59
N LYS A 72 12.40 -0.63 18.68
CA LYS A 72 11.06 -1.24 18.73
C LYS A 72 9.95 -0.23 18.46
N ASP A 73 10.03 0.96 19.04
CA ASP A 73 9.06 2.03 18.79
C ASP A 73 9.12 2.50 17.32
N LEU A 74 10.32 2.59 16.72
CA LEU A 74 10.44 2.94 15.31
C LEU A 74 9.78 1.93 14.37
N LYS A 75 9.93 0.62 14.64
CA LYS A 75 9.20 -0.43 13.90
C LYS A 75 7.70 -0.27 14.07
N LEU A 76 7.24 0.01 15.29
CA LEU A 76 5.83 0.26 15.58
C LEU A 76 5.30 1.50 14.85
N PHE A 77 6.14 2.53 14.70
CA PHE A 77 5.83 3.73 13.95
C PHE A 77 5.83 3.48 12.42
N GLY A 78 6.12 2.26 11.97
CA GLY A 78 6.13 1.90 10.55
C GLY A 78 7.41 2.29 9.81
N VAL A 79 8.50 2.59 10.53
CA VAL A 79 9.82 2.83 9.93
C VAL A 79 10.42 1.49 9.51
N ASN A 80 10.91 1.40 8.27
CA ASN A 80 11.67 0.24 7.81
C ASN A 80 13.10 0.28 8.37
N VAL A 81 13.23 -0.10 9.64
CA VAL A 81 14.51 -0.16 10.37
C VAL A 81 15.53 -1.03 9.63
N SER A 82 15.09 -2.15 9.03
CA SER A 82 15.98 -3.09 8.34
C SER A 82 16.65 -2.51 7.07
N ALA A 83 16.02 -1.53 6.44
CA ALA A 83 16.56 -0.85 5.26
C ALA A 83 17.53 0.30 5.61
N ILE A 84 17.64 0.66 6.90
CA ILE A 84 18.46 1.78 7.37
C ILE A 84 19.70 1.22 8.05
N SER A 85 20.85 1.29 7.38
CA SER A 85 22.11 0.68 7.85
C SER A 85 22.57 1.17 9.23
N LYS A 86 22.23 2.40 9.63
CA LYS A 86 22.54 2.92 10.97
C LYS A 86 21.69 2.30 12.09
N LEU A 87 20.58 1.65 11.74
CA LEU A 87 19.59 1.11 12.69
C LEU A 87 19.47 -0.42 12.60
N SER A 88 19.82 -1.04 11.47
CA SER A 88 19.59 -2.46 11.20
C SER A 88 20.25 -3.41 12.20
N ASP A 89 21.41 -3.02 12.75
CA ASP A 89 22.23 -3.86 13.62
C ASP A 89 22.08 -3.51 15.11
N LEU A 90 21.21 -2.54 15.45
CA LEU A 90 21.02 -2.09 16.82
C LEU A 90 20.00 -2.98 17.56
N PRO A 91 20.24 -3.30 18.85
CA PRO A 91 19.27 -3.98 19.70
C PRO A 91 17.92 -3.26 19.76
N GLU A 92 16.83 -4.00 19.95
CA GLU A 92 15.46 -3.44 19.94
C GLU A 92 15.23 -2.35 20.99
N ASP A 93 15.88 -2.49 22.15
CA ASP A 93 15.76 -1.56 23.29
C ASP A 93 16.76 -0.38 23.21
N THR A 94 17.47 -0.22 22.09
CA THR A 94 18.41 0.89 21.93
C THR A 94 17.67 2.22 21.93
N GLU A 95 17.98 3.07 22.91
CA GLU A 95 17.40 4.41 23.07
C GLU A 95 17.96 5.40 22.04
N ILE A 96 17.04 6.12 21.39
CA ILE A 96 17.34 7.17 20.41
C ILE A 96 16.72 8.47 20.91
N ASP A 97 17.59 9.41 21.30
CA ASP A 97 17.26 10.75 21.77
C ASP A 97 17.40 11.83 20.68
N ASN A 98 18.08 11.50 19.57
CA ASN A 98 18.21 12.34 18.38
C ASN A 98 17.93 11.52 17.11
N ILE A 99 16.67 11.50 16.70
CA ILE A 99 16.23 10.72 15.53
C ILE A 99 16.85 11.19 14.22
N GLU A 100 17.11 12.49 14.07
CA GLU A 100 17.62 13.10 12.83
C GLU A 100 19.05 12.62 12.49
N ALA A 101 19.84 12.27 13.50
CA ALA A 101 21.18 11.70 13.32
C ALA A 101 21.16 10.31 12.65
N TYR A 102 20.07 9.57 12.84
CA TYR A 102 19.87 8.24 12.25
C TYR A 102 19.08 8.31 10.94
N ILE A 103 18.01 9.12 10.91
CA ILE A 103 17.11 9.28 9.78
C ILE A 103 17.04 10.77 9.42
N PRO A 104 17.76 11.23 8.38
CA PRO A 104 17.78 12.63 8.00
C PRO A 104 16.38 13.18 7.69
N ASN A 105 16.09 14.41 8.15
CA ASN A 105 14.78 15.06 8.05
C ASN A 105 13.65 14.39 8.85
N SER A 106 13.96 13.47 9.77
CA SER A 106 13.00 13.00 10.76
C SER A 106 12.94 13.91 11.98
N ARG A 107 11.76 14.05 12.58
CA ARG A 107 11.56 14.89 13.77
C ARG A 107 10.53 14.28 14.71
N LEU A 108 10.81 14.41 16.01
CA LEU A 108 9.85 14.15 17.09
C LEU A 108 9.48 15.49 17.72
N THR A 109 8.24 15.91 17.57
CA THR A 109 7.74 17.17 18.11
C THR A 109 6.70 16.89 19.19
N PHE A 110 7.07 17.18 20.44
CA PHE A 110 6.18 17.06 21.58
C PHE A 110 5.39 18.35 21.78
N ASN A 111 4.09 18.23 22.04
CA ASN A 111 3.22 19.33 22.44
C ASN A 111 2.67 19.06 23.84
N ILE A 112 3.18 19.79 24.83
CA ILE A 112 2.83 19.60 26.24
C ILE A 112 1.36 19.93 26.54
N ASN A 113 0.83 20.97 25.92
CA ASN A 113 -0.55 21.44 26.15
C ASN A 113 -1.60 20.43 25.66
N LYS A 114 -1.26 19.64 24.64
CA LYS A 114 -2.14 18.61 24.08
C LYS A 114 -1.76 17.19 24.51
N LEU A 115 -0.62 17.01 25.18
CA LEU A 115 -0.02 15.70 25.46
C LEU A 115 0.09 14.84 24.18
N THR A 116 0.54 15.46 23.09
CA THR A 116 0.72 14.77 21.81
C THR A 116 2.18 14.70 21.41
N LEU A 117 2.58 13.57 20.81
CA LEU A 117 3.86 13.40 20.15
C LEU A 117 3.62 13.26 18.65
N ASN A 118 4.08 14.22 17.86
CA ASN A 118 4.08 14.14 16.40
C ASN A 118 5.44 13.62 15.93
N ALA A 119 5.45 12.40 15.43
CA ALA A 119 6.60 11.79 14.80
C ALA A 119 6.51 11.94 13.28
N SER A 120 7.54 12.50 12.67
CA SER A 120 7.61 12.75 11.24
C SER A 120 8.82 12.04 10.65
N PHE A 121 8.58 11.19 9.65
CA PHE A 121 9.60 10.40 8.98
C PHE A 121 9.45 10.51 7.46
N PRO A 122 10.55 10.69 6.71
CA PRO A 122 10.51 10.64 5.25
C PRO A 122 9.88 9.34 4.75
N GLN A 123 8.95 9.44 3.80
CA GLN A 123 8.22 8.28 3.27
C GLN A 123 9.16 7.17 2.75
N VAL A 124 10.33 7.55 2.23
CA VAL A 124 11.33 6.59 1.73
C VAL A 124 11.90 5.66 2.80
N ASN A 125 11.79 6.05 4.07
CA ASN A 125 12.23 5.28 5.23
C ASN A 125 11.09 4.50 5.89
N MET A 126 9.86 4.61 5.37
CA MET A 126 8.68 3.92 5.90
C MET A 126 8.49 2.55 5.22
N ASP A 127 7.92 1.61 5.94
CA ASP A 127 7.50 0.33 5.38
C ASP A 127 6.30 0.51 4.45
N LYS A 128 6.38 -0.14 3.28
CA LYS A 128 5.33 -0.06 2.26
C LYS A 128 3.99 -0.60 2.73
N SER A 129 4.01 -1.52 3.70
CA SER A 129 2.79 -2.08 4.30
C SER A 129 1.98 -1.04 5.07
N PHE A 130 2.60 0.03 5.54
CA PHE A 130 1.93 1.15 6.17
C PHE A 130 1.02 1.93 5.20
N GLN A 131 1.12 1.69 3.88
CA GLN A 131 0.34 2.34 2.83
C GLN A 131 -0.77 1.42 2.24
N GLY A 132 -1.44 0.64 3.09
CA GLY A 132 -2.62 -0.13 2.67
C GLY A 132 -2.32 -1.50 2.04
N GLU A 133 -1.14 -2.07 2.29
CA GLU A 133 -0.92 -3.49 2.02
C GLU A 133 -1.71 -4.32 3.02
N ILE A 134 -2.52 -5.26 2.53
CA ILE A 134 -3.26 -6.18 3.41
C ILE A 134 -2.30 -7.29 3.86
N PRO A 135 -2.03 -7.45 5.16
CA PRO A 135 -1.22 -8.55 5.66
C PRO A 135 -1.74 -9.90 5.16
N ALA A 136 -0.82 -10.78 4.78
CA ALA A 136 -1.15 -12.11 4.25
C ALA A 136 -2.04 -12.93 5.21
N GLU A 137 -1.89 -12.71 6.51
CA GLU A 137 -2.64 -13.37 7.59
C GLU A 137 -4.12 -12.97 7.63
N LEU A 138 -4.47 -11.80 7.09
CA LEU A 138 -5.86 -11.34 7.01
C LEU A 138 -6.59 -11.86 5.77
N LEU A 139 -5.90 -12.55 4.87
CA LEU A 139 -6.52 -13.12 3.67
C LEU A 139 -7.27 -14.40 4.02
N ASP A 140 -8.58 -14.37 3.78
CA ASP A 140 -9.45 -15.55 3.95
C ASP A 140 -9.40 -16.44 2.70
N ASP A 141 -9.19 -17.74 2.92
CA ASP A 141 -9.24 -18.76 1.86
C ASP A 141 -10.67 -19.01 1.35
N GLY A 142 -11.67 -18.60 2.13
CA GLY A 142 -13.09 -18.79 1.88
C GLY A 142 -13.60 -20.15 2.36
N VAL A 143 -14.83 -20.46 1.95
CA VAL A 143 -15.53 -21.68 2.39
C VAL A 143 -15.38 -22.82 1.39
N SER A 144 -15.44 -24.05 1.91
CA SER A 144 -15.50 -25.23 1.05
C SER A 144 -16.83 -25.28 0.31
N ALA A 145 -16.79 -25.39 -1.02
CA ALA A 145 -17.98 -25.29 -1.85
C ALA A 145 -17.78 -26.00 -3.20
N VAL A 146 -18.88 -26.50 -3.76
CA VAL A 146 -18.95 -26.95 -5.15
C VAL A 146 -19.68 -25.88 -5.96
N ILE A 147 -19.14 -25.54 -7.13
CA ILE A 147 -19.66 -24.51 -8.03
C ILE A 147 -19.92 -25.16 -9.38
N LEU A 148 -21.10 -24.89 -9.95
CA LEU A 148 -21.45 -25.33 -11.29
C LEU A 148 -22.19 -24.19 -11.99
N ASN A 149 -21.63 -23.72 -13.11
CA ASN A 149 -22.32 -22.82 -14.03
C ASN A 149 -22.61 -23.56 -15.33
N TYR A 150 -23.76 -23.32 -15.93
CA TYR A 150 -24.16 -23.95 -17.18
C TYR A 150 -24.63 -22.91 -18.20
N MET A 151 -24.34 -23.17 -19.46
CA MET A 151 -24.90 -22.45 -20.61
C MET A 151 -25.37 -23.49 -21.62
N ALA A 152 -26.65 -23.48 -21.95
CA ALA A 152 -27.24 -24.38 -22.94
C ALA A 152 -27.90 -23.56 -24.05
N ASN A 153 -27.59 -23.89 -25.30
CA ASN A 153 -28.13 -23.24 -26.48
C ASN A 153 -28.74 -24.30 -27.41
N PHE A 154 -29.93 -24.02 -27.93
CA PHE A 154 -30.58 -24.84 -28.93
C PHE A 154 -30.96 -23.98 -30.13
N ILE A 155 -30.53 -24.40 -31.32
CA ILE A 155 -30.77 -23.69 -32.57
C ILE A 155 -31.43 -24.66 -33.54
N LYS A 156 -32.54 -24.25 -34.13
CA LYS A 156 -33.23 -24.98 -35.18
C LYS A 156 -33.35 -24.12 -36.43
N ASN A 157 -32.67 -24.55 -37.48
CA ASN A 157 -32.70 -23.90 -38.79
C ASN A 157 -33.55 -24.73 -39.75
N ARG A 158 -34.43 -24.07 -40.48
CA ARG A 158 -35.26 -24.70 -41.52
C ARG A 158 -35.19 -23.84 -42.77
N THR A 159 -34.77 -24.44 -43.88
CA THR A 159 -34.77 -23.82 -45.20
C THR A 159 -35.89 -24.44 -46.02
N THR A 160 -36.72 -23.59 -46.63
CA THR A 160 -37.84 -23.98 -47.49
C THR A 160 -37.63 -23.47 -48.90
N GLY A 161 -37.70 -24.37 -49.90
CA GLY A 161 -37.46 -24.15 -51.33
C GLY A 161 -37.48 -25.50 -52.05
N ASP A 162 -36.94 -25.58 -53.28
CA ASP A 162 -36.91 -26.83 -54.09
C ASP A 162 -36.23 -28.01 -53.37
N TYR A 163 -35.38 -27.73 -52.39
CA TYR A 163 -34.83 -28.70 -51.43
C TYR A 163 -35.10 -28.21 -50.00
N SER A 164 -36.01 -28.89 -49.29
CA SER A 164 -36.24 -28.61 -47.87
C SER A 164 -35.13 -29.25 -47.02
N SER A 165 -34.46 -28.44 -46.19
CA SER A 165 -33.46 -28.94 -45.23
C SER A 165 -33.76 -28.40 -43.83
N HIS A 166 -33.44 -29.19 -42.83
CA HIS A 166 -33.50 -28.80 -41.43
C HIS A 166 -32.19 -29.18 -40.72
N ASN A 167 -31.72 -28.30 -39.85
CA ASN A 167 -30.56 -28.55 -39.01
C ASN A 167 -30.90 -28.15 -37.57
N ASN A 168 -30.71 -29.08 -36.62
CA ASN A 168 -30.81 -28.79 -35.21
C ASN A 168 -29.42 -28.87 -34.60
N ASN A 169 -29.04 -27.85 -33.84
CA ASN A 169 -27.81 -27.82 -33.07
C ASN A 169 -28.13 -27.63 -31.58
N PHE A 170 -27.57 -28.47 -30.73
CA PHE A 170 -27.60 -28.35 -29.29
C PHE A 170 -26.19 -28.19 -28.76
N PHE A 171 -25.95 -27.14 -27.98
CA PHE A 171 -24.67 -26.87 -27.35
C PHE A 171 -24.86 -26.71 -25.84
N LEU A 172 -24.02 -27.36 -25.06
CA LEU A 172 -23.97 -27.26 -23.61
C LEU A 172 -22.53 -26.97 -23.17
N ASN A 173 -22.35 -25.97 -22.33
CA ASN A 173 -21.09 -25.67 -21.65
C ASN A 173 -21.31 -25.69 -20.14
N LEU A 174 -20.52 -26.48 -19.43
CA LEU A 174 -20.53 -26.60 -17.98
C LEU A 174 -19.19 -26.11 -17.43
N ASN A 175 -19.20 -25.12 -16.54
CA ASN A 175 -18.03 -24.67 -15.81
C ASN A 175 -18.16 -25.17 -14.37
N GLY A 176 -17.38 -26.21 -14.04
CA GLY A 176 -17.36 -26.83 -12.73
C GLY A 176 -16.20 -26.33 -11.88
N GLY A 177 -16.39 -26.38 -10.57
CA GLY A 177 -15.30 -26.12 -9.63
C GLY A 177 -15.57 -26.64 -8.24
N VAL A 178 -14.49 -26.90 -7.51
CA VAL A 178 -14.51 -27.28 -6.11
C VAL A 178 -13.51 -26.40 -5.36
N ASN A 179 -13.92 -25.85 -4.23
CA ASN A 179 -13.06 -25.11 -3.30
C ASN A 179 -12.93 -25.91 -2.02
N ILE A 180 -11.70 -26.15 -1.54
CA ILE A 180 -11.42 -26.76 -0.24
C ILE A 180 -10.20 -26.07 0.36
N GLY A 181 -10.43 -25.26 1.38
CA GLY A 181 -9.41 -24.35 1.92
C GLY A 181 -8.76 -23.50 0.81
N PRO A 182 -7.43 -23.41 0.73
CA PRO A 182 -6.74 -22.58 -0.27
C PRO A 182 -6.79 -23.16 -1.69
N TRP A 183 -7.23 -24.42 -1.85
CA TRP A 183 -7.19 -25.14 -3.11
C TRP A 183 -8.49 -24.97 -3.89
N ARG A 184 -8.35 -24.69 -5.17
CA ARG A 184 -9.46 -24.46 -6.10
C ARG A 184 -9.27 -25.33 -7.33
N LEU A 185 -10.12 -26.33 -7.51
CA LEU A 185 -10.23 -27.11 -8.74
C LEU A 185 -11.18 -26.39 -9.69
N ARG A 186 -10.81 -26.27 -10.96
CA ARG A 186 -11.66 -25.73 -12.03
C ARG A 186 -11.61 -26.65 -13.24
N THR A 187 -12.72 -26.75 -13.96
CA THR A 187 -12.84 -27.51 -15.21
C THR A 187 -13.95 -26.92 -16.07
N ASN A 188 -13.79 -27.01 -17.38
CA ASN A 188 -14.83 -26.74 -18.36
C ASN A 188 -15.17 -28.05 -19.08
N TYR A 189 -16.45 -28.33 -19.26
CA TYR A 189 -16.95 -29.40 -20.09
C TYR A 189 -17.84 -28.81 -21.19
N SER A 190 -17.55 -29.13 -22.44
CA SER A 190 -18.38 -28.74 -23.58
C SER A 190 -18.99 -29.98 -24.23
N TYR A 191 -20.22 -29.83 -24.70
CA TYR A 191 -20.93 -30.83 -25.49
C TYR A 191 -21.64 -30.13 -26.63
N ASN A 192 -21.44 -30.61 -27.86
CA ASN A 192 -22.09 -30.13 -29.05
C ASN A 192 -22.73 -31.30 -29.78
N ASN A 193 -23.97 -31.13 -30.23
CA ASN A 193 -24.66 -32.10 -31.05
C ASN A 193 -25.34 -31.39 -32.22
N SER A 194 -25.01 -31.81 -33.44
CA SER A 194 -25.65 -31.33 -34.66
C SER A 194 -26.37 -32.47 -35.34
N SER A 195 -27.55 -32.20 -35.91
CA SER A 195 -28.35 -33.17 -36.67
C SER A 195 -28.98 -32.52 -37.89
N GLY A 196 -28.71 -33.09 -39.06
CA GLY A 196 -29.17 -32.58 -40.35
C GLY A 196 -30.37 -33.34 -40.94
N SER A 197 -30.79 -32.92 -42.14
CA SER A 197 -31.87 -33.56 -42.90
C SER A 197 -31.58 -35.01 -43.31
N ASP A 198 -30.30 -35.38 -43.44
CA ASP A 198 -29.88 -36.70 -43.92
C ASP A 198 -29.82 -37.74 -42.78
N GLN A 199 -30.46 -37.48 -41.63
CA GLN A 199 -30.41 -38.28 -40.39
C GLN A 199 -29.00 -38.50 -39.81
N ARG A 200 -27.96 -37.88 -40.38
CA ARG A 200 -26.62 -37.87 -39.80
C ARG A 200 -26.59 -36.94 -38.60
N SER A 201 -26.15 -37.48 -37.46
CA SER A 201 -25.87 -36.71 -36.26
C SER A 201 -24.38 -36.78 -35.95
N SER A 202 -23.79 -35.65 -35.59
CA SER A 202 -22.44 -35.57 -35.02
C SER A 202 -22.55 -35.07 -33.59
N SER A 203 -21.88 -35.74 -32.67
CA SER A 203 -21.77 -35.32 -31.28
C SER A 203 -20.31 -35.27 -30.87
N ASP A 204 -19.92 -34.18 -30.25
CA ASP A 204 -18.57 -33.97 -29.73
C ASP A 204 -18.68 -33.54 -28.27
N SER A 205 -17.81 -34.08 -27.43
CA SER A 205 -17.63 -33.62 -26.05
C SER A 205 -16.17 -33.57 -25.68
N GLU A 206 -15.82 -32.59 -24.86
CA GLU A 206 -14.47 -32.46 -24.36
C GLU A 206 -14.45 -31.82 -22.97
N PHE A 207 -13.47 -32.23 -22.18
CA PHE A 207 -13.04 -31.48 -21.01
C PHE A 207 -11.87 -30.58 -21.40
N SER A 208 -11.91 -29.35 -20.94
CA SER A 208 -10.84 -28.38 -21.17
C SER A 208 -10.65 -27.49 -19.94
N ASN A 209 -9.50 -26.80 -19.90
CA ASN A 209 -9.13 -25.88 -18.83
C ASN A 209 -9.23 -26.54 -17.44
N THR A 210 -8.81 -27.80 -17.34
CA THR A 210 -8.87 -28.56 -16.09
C THR A 210 -7.58 -28.39 -15.31
N TYR A 211 -7.66 -27.70 -14.17
CA TYR A 211 -6.51 -27.42 -13.33
C TYR A 211 -6.89 -27.23 -11.86
N VAL A 212 -5.91 -27.46 -11.00
CA VAL A 212 -5.94 -27.11 -9.59
C VAL A 212 -5.08 -25.87 -9.38
N MET A 213 -5.59 -24.89 -8.63
CA MET A 213 -4.87 -23.67 -8.31
C MET A 213 -4.86 -23.36 -6.82
N ARG A 214 -3.82 -22.66 -6.39
CA ARG A 214 -3.66 -22.11 -5.04
C ARG A 214 -2.89 -20.80 -5.09
N ASN A 215 -3.37 -19.77 -4.39
CA ASN A 215 -2.58 -18.56 -4.13
C ASN A 215 -1.61 -18.80 -2.98
N ILE A 216 -0.38 -18.27 -3.12
CA ILE A 216 0.67 -18.30 -2.10
C ILE A 216 0.94 -16.85 -1.71
N ALA A 217 0.32 -16.41 -0.61
CA ALA A 217 0.33 -15.02 -0.18
C ALA A 217 1.72 -14.43 0.05
N TYR A 218 2.59 -15.17 0.74
CA TYR A 218 3.95 -14.72 1.02
C TYR A 218 4.80 -14.50 -0.25
N LEU A 219 4.53 -15.27 -1.31
CA LEU A 219 5.22 -15.12 -2.60
C LEU A 219 4.49 -14.18 -3.57
N LYS A 220 3.32 -13.64 -3.17
CA LYS A 220 2.41 -12.87 -4.04
C LYS A 220 2.19 -13.56 -5.39
N SER A 221 2.06 -14.88 -5.37
CA SER A 221 2.08 -15.75 -6.55
C SER A 221 0.96 -16.76 -6.54
N MET A 222 0.60 -17.27 -7.72
CA MET A 222 -0.40 -18.30 -7.92
C MET A 222 0.28 -19.55 -8.49
N LEU A 223 0.11 -20.67 -7.79
CA LEU A 223 0.46 -22.00 -8.25
C LEU A 223 -0.72 -22.58 -9.04
N LYS A 224 -0.45 -23.12 -10.23
CA LYS A 224 -1.40 -23.88 -11.06
C LYS A 224 -0.78 -25.22 -11.47
N ILE A 225 -1.59 -26.28 -11.41
CA ILE A 225 -1.21 -27.65 -11.79
C ILE A 225 -2.32 -28.22 -12.67
N GLY A 226 -1.97 -28.73 -13.85
CA GLY A 226 -2.93 -29.26 -14.83
C GLY A 226 -2.78 -28.57 -16.17
N GLU A 227 -3.90 -28.33 -16.86
CA GLU A 227 -3.90 -27.58 -18.12
C GLU A 227 -3.59 -26.10 -17.84
N ILE A 228 -2.42 -25.66 -18.32
CA ILE A 228 -1.89 -24.32 -18.14
C ILE A 228 -1.63 -23.68 -19.50
N THR A 229 -1.94 -22.40 -19.62
CA THR A 229 -1.56 -21.60 -20.77
C THR A 229 -0.42 -20.69 -20.36
N THR A 230 0.67 -20.72 -21.11
CA THR A 230 1.80 -19.82 -20.89
C THR A 230 1.38 -18.37 -21.15
N GLY A 231 1.89 -17.45 -20.33
CA GLY A 231 1.75 -16.00 -20.51
C GLY A 231 3.12 -15.33 -20.52
N GLY A 232 3.19 -14.08 -20.97
CA GLY A 232 4.43 -13.29 -20.97
C GLY A 232 4.88 -12.89 -22.38
N ILE A 233 6.21 -12.80 -22.55
CA ILE A 233 6.89 -12.29 -23.75
C ILE A 233 6.98 -13.27 -24.93
N PHE A 234 6.65 -14.54 -24.69
CA PHE A 234 6.68 -15.59 -25.72
C PHE A 234 5.28 -15.92 -26.22
N PHE A 235 5.21 -16.62 -27.36
CA PHE A 235 3.95 -17.13 -27.90
C PHE A 235 3.19 -17.95 -26.85
N LYS A 236 1.91 -17.67 -26.70
CA LYS A 236 1.03 -18.41 -25.79
C LYS A 236 0.78 -19.79 -26.36
N TYR A 237 1.03 -20.82 -25.57
CA TYR A 237 0.62 -22.17 -25.87
C TYR A 237 0.04 -22.82 -24.62
N SER A 238 -0.87 -23.77 -24.82
CA SER A 238 -1.51 -24.53 -23.74
C SER A 238 -0.85 -25.90 -23.64
N ASP A 239 -0.47 -26.30 -22.44
CA ASP A 239 0.12 -27.61 -22.15
C ASP A 239 -0.29 -28.09 -20.75
N LYS A 240 0.00 -29.34 -20.41
CA LYS A 240 -0.22 -29.92 -19.09
C LYS A 240 1.06 -29.85 -18.27
N GLY A 241 1.03 -29.14 -17.16
CA GLY A 241 2.22 -28.97 -16.33
C GLY A 241 1.96 -28.24 -15.02
N ILE A 242 3.02 -27.62 -14.52
CA ILE A 242 3.04 -26.85 -13.28
C ILE A 242 3.51 -25.44 -13.62
N SER A 243 2.81 -24.44 -13.09
CA SER A 243 3.17 -23.03 -13.24
C SER A 243 3.10 -22.32 -11.90
N LEU A 244 4.13 -21.54 -11.59
CA LEU A 244 4.13 -20.59 -10.48
C LEU A 244 4.39 -19.21 -11.07
N ALA A 245 3.39 -18.33 -10.97
CA ALA A 245 3.47 -16.99 -11.56
C ALA A 245 3.00 -15.93 -10.55
N THR A 246 3.63 -14.76 -10.56
CA THR A 246 3.22 -13.62 -9.75
C THR A 246 1.78 -13.24 -10.06
N ASN A 247 0.96 -13.06 -9.03
CA ASN A 247 -0.43 -12.64 -9.16
C ASN A 247 -0.54 -11.16 -8.81
N GLN A 248 -0.65 -10.31 -9.84
CA GLN A 248 -0.76 -8.86 -9.68
C GLN A 248 -2.02 -8.44 -8.90
N GLN A 249 -3.07 -9.25 -8.83
CA GLN A 249 -4.27 -8.94 -8.04
C GLN A 249 -4.00 -8.96 -6.53
N MET A 250 -2.90 -9.59 -6.10
CA MET A 250 -2.46 -9.60 -4.69
C MET A 250 -1.69 -8.32 -4.31
N LEU A 251 -1.35 -7.48 -5.29
CA LEU A 251 -0.78 -6.16 -5.02
C LEU A 251 -1.91 -5.14 -4.74
N PRO A 252 -1.65 -4.16 -3.86
CA PRO A 252 -2.50 -2.98 -3.73
C PRO A 252 -2.83 -2.39 -5.09
N SER A 253 -4.05 -1.86 -5.26
CA SER A 253 -4.52 -1.35 -6.55
C SER A 253 -3.60 -0.31 -7.17
N SER A 254 -3.00 0.49 -6.31
CA SER A 254 -2.01 1.51 -6.63
C SER A 254 -0.71 0.97 -7.22
N MET A 255 -0.36 -0.30 -6.94
CA MET A 255 0.85 -0.96 -7.42
C MET A 255 0.59 -1.89 -8.62
N ARG A 256 -0.64 -1.90 -9.16
CA ARG A 256 -1.00 -2.71 -10.33
C ARG A 256 -0.74 -1.94 -11.62
N GLY A 257 0.02 -2.57 -12.52
CA GLY A 257 0.43 -1.94 -13.79
C GLY A 257 1.72 -1.13 -13.65
N TYR A 258 2.18 -0.55 -14.75
CA TYR A 258 3.32 0.36 -14.73
C TYR A 258 2.82 1.77 -14.50
N ALA A 259 3.27 2.37 -13.40
CA ALA A 259 3.25 3.81 -13.21
C ALA A 259 4.68 4.29 -12.98
N PRO A 260 5.05 5.46 -13.51
CA PRO A 260 6.37 5.99 -13.30
C PRO A 260 6.55 6.35 -11.83
N VAL A 261 7.76 6.11 -11.31
CA VAL A 261 8.09 6.42 -9.92
C VAL A 261 8.41 7.91 -9.81
N VAL A 262 7.58 8.64 -9.08
CA VAL A 262 7.78 10.06 -8.80
C VAL A 262 8.66 10.20 -7.56
N ARG A 263 9.80 10.86 -7.70
CA ARG A 263 10.76 11.11 -6.61
C ARG A 263 10.83 12.61 -6.35
N GLY A 264 10.87 13.00 -5.08
CA GLY A 264 10.99 14.41 -4.73
C GLY A 264 11.53 14.63 -3.32
N PHE A 265 11.61 15.90 -2.96
CA PHE A 265 12.01 16.37 -1.65
C PHE A 265 11.05 17.49 -1.22
N ALA A 266 10.45 17.38 -0.03
CA ALA A 266 9.61 18.40 0.58
C ALA A 266 10.40 19.14 1.67
N ASN A 267 10.30 20.47 1.71
CA ASN A 267 10.97 21.26 2.76
C ASN A 267 10.18 21.24 4.07
N SER A 268 8.86 21.08 3.98
CA SER A 268 7.89 21.08 5.07
C SER A 268 6.86 19.96 4.85
N ASN A 269 5.79 19.94 5.66
CA ASN A 269 4.64 19.11 5.31
C ASN A 269 4.08 19.61 3.99
N ALA A 270 4.03 18.76 2.98
CA ALA A 270 3.64 19.16 1.64
C ALA A 270 2.48 18.31 1.12
N THR A 271 1.65 18.93 0.27
CA THR A 271 0.67 18.23 -0.53
C THR A 271 1.24 17.99 -1.92
N VAL A 272 1.43 16.72 -2.28
CA VAL A 272 1.85 16.34 -3.64
C VAL A 272 0.60 16.02 -4.45
N THR A 273 0.39 16.79 -5.51
CA THR A 273 -0.71 16.60 -6.46
C THR A 273 -0.14 16.19 -7.81
N ILE A 274 -0.59 15.06 -8.35
CA ILE A 274 -0.20 14.57 -9.67
C ILE A 274 -1.40 14.67 -10.60
N ARG A 275 -1.21 15.36 -11.71
CA ARG A 275 -2.20 15.49 -12.78
C ARG A 275 -1.75 14.76 -14.03
N GLN A 276 -2.72 14.19 -14.73
CA GLN A 276 -2.54 13.67 -16.08
C GLN A 276 -3.68 14.21 -16.94
N ASN A 277 -3.34 14.80 -18.08
CA ASN A 277 -4.31 15.46 -18.98
C ASN A 277 -5.23 16.47 -18.25
N GLY A 278 -4.67 17.22 -17.30
CA GLY A 278 -5.39 18.23 -16.51
C GLY A 278 -6.27 17.68 -15.38
N GLN A 279 -6.45 16.36 -15.26
CA GLN A 279 -7.20 15.74 -14.16
C GLN A 279 -6.26 15.30 -13.03
N ILE A 280 -6.66 15.52 -11.78
CA ILE A 280 -5.92 15.01 -10.62
C ILE A 280 -6.12 13.50 -10.53
N ILE A 281 -5.04 12.75 -10.72
CA ILE A 281 -5.04 11.28 -10.65
C ILE A 281 -4.50 10.76 -9.31
N TYR A 282 -3.74 11.59 -8.60
CA TYR A 282 -3.19 11.25 -7.29
C TYR A 282 -3.01 12.52 -6.46
N LYS A 283 -3.33 12.44 -5.18
CA LYS A 283 -3.10 13.52 -4.22
C LYS A 283 -2.81 12.89 -2.86
N SER A 284 -1.66 13.23 -2.29
CA SER A 284 -1.26 12.71 -0.98
C SER A 284 -0.48 13.74 -0.18
N PHE A 285 -0.53 13.62 1.14
CA PHE A 285 0.28 14.40 2.07
C PHE A 285 1.61 13.68 2.30
N VAL A 286 2.71 14.43 2.26
CA VAL A 286 4.04 13.91 2.54
C VAL A 286 4.69 14.71 3.66
N ALA A 287 5.40 13.99 4.53
CA ALA A 287 6.24 14.60 5.56
C ALA A 287 7.45 15.33 4.94
N PRO A 288 8.08 16.26 5.68
CA PRO A 288 9.35 16.87 5.28
C PRO A 288 10.41 15.81 4.95
N GLY A 289 11.21 16.08 3.92
CA GLY A 289 12.27 15.20 3.46
C GLY A 289 11.99 14.52 2.11
N ASN A 290 12.78 13.50 1.80
CA ASN A 290 12.65 12.74 0.56
C ASN A 290 11.37 11.90 0.57
N PHE A 291 10.68 11.87 -0.57
CA PHE A 291 9.52 11.03 -0.78
C PHE A 291 9.60 10.29 -2.12
N ILE A 292 8.91 9.14 -2.19
CA ILE A 292 8.77 8.33 -3.40
C ILE A 292 7.30 7.93 -3.51
N ILE A 293 6.66 8.32 -4.61
CA ILE A 293 5.30 7.92 -4.95
C ILE A 293 5.43 6.89 -6.09
N ASN A 294 5.05 5.65 -5.80
CA ASN A 294 5.09 4.52 -6.75
C ASN A 294 3.76 3.76 -6.79
N ASP A 295 2.74 4.37 -6.20
CA ASP A 295 1.40 3.86 -5.93
C ASP A 295 0.36 4.68 -6.74
N ILE A 296 0.79 5.25 -7.86
CA ILE A 296 -0.07 5.97 -8.79
C ILE A 296 -0.85 4.92 -9.57
N SER A 297 -2.19 4.99 -9.53
CA SER A 297 -3.01 4.07 -10.34
C SER A 297 -2.71 4.27 -11.82
N ALA A 298 -2.40 3.19 -12.53
CA ALA A 298 -2.16 3.20 -13.97
C ALA A 298 -3.47 3.53 -14.72
N GLY A 299 -3.76 4.81 -14.89
CA GLY A 299 -4.76 5.28 -15.85
C GLY A 299 -4.26 4.91 -17.24
N GLY A 300 -4.90 3.93 -17.88
CA GLY A 300 -4.39 3.18 -19.05
C GLY A 300 -4.14 3.96 -20.34
N ILE A 301 -3.87 5.26 -20.29
CA ILE A 301 -3.56 6.11 -21.43
C ILE A 301 -2.25 6.83 -21.12
N GLY A 302 -1.25 6.67 -22.00
CA GLY A 302 -0.01 7.42 -21.91
C GLY A 302 -0.27 8.93 -21.89
N GLY A 303 0.65 9.69 -21.30
CA GLY A 303 0.54 11.14 -21.17
C GLY A 303 1.43 11.65 -20.06
N ASP A 304 1.97 12.86 -20.23
CA ASP A 304 2.84 13.49 -19.25
C ASP A 304 2.14 13.65 -17.91
N LEU A 305 2.87 13.37 -16.83
CA LEU A 305 2.43 13.65 -15.47
C LEU A 305 2.93 15.03 -15.06
N GLU A 306 2.03 15.91 -14.66
CA GLU A 306 2.36 17.18 -14.02
C GLU A 306 2.33 16.98 -12.51
N ILE A 307 3.46 17.19 -11.84
CA ILE A 307 3.61 17.03 -10.40
C ILE A 307 3.71 18.42 -9.79
N THR A 308 2.77 18.74 -8.90
CA THR A 308 2.78 19.94 -8.07
C THR A 308 3.09 19.54 -6.62
N ILE A 309 4.14 20.11 -6.04
CA ILE A 309 4.46 20.02 -4.61
C ILE A 309 4.08 21.37 -4.00
N GLU A 310 3.08 21.38 -3.14
CA GLU A 310 2.62 22.56 -2.41
C GLU A 310 3.02 22.42 -0.93
N GLU A 311 3.93 23.28 -0.48
CA GLU A 311 4.46 23.30 0.89
C GLU A 311 3.47 23.99 1.85
N GLU A 312 3.71 23.85 3.16
CA GLU A 312 2.85 24.42 4.21
C GLU A 312 2.78 25.96 4.16
N ASP A 313 3.84 26.61 3.66
CA ASP A 313 3.90 28.07 3.45
C ASP A 313 3.17 28.54 2.18
N GLY A 314 2.57 27.62 1.42
CA GLY A 314 1.87 27.88 0.16
C GLY A 314 2.79 27.99 -1.06
N SER A 315 4.11 27.85 -0.91
CA SER A 315 5.04 27.80 -2.03
C SER A 315 4.79 26.55 -2.88
N LYS A 316 4.86 26.70 -4.21
CA LYS A 316 4.54 25.63 -5.16
C LYS A 316 5.72 25.36 -6.08
N ARG A 317 6.05 24.09 -6.24
CA ARG A 317 7.04 23.61 -7.21
C ARG A 317 6.34 22.67 -8.19
N VAL A 318 6.50 22.94 -9.48
CA VAL A 318 5.86 22.17 -10.55
C VAL A 318 6.93 21.61 -11.47
N TYR A 319 6.84 20.32 -11.79
CA TYR A 319 7.65 19.69 -12.82
C TYR A 319 6.86 18.63 -13.57
N THR A 320 7.29 18.32 -14.79
CA THR A 320 6.62 17.38 -15.68
C THR A 320 7.48 16.14 -15.86
N LEU A 321 6.86 14.97 -15.73
CA LEU A 321 7.48 13.67 -15.98
C LEU A 321 6.81 13.01 -17.18
N SER A 322 7.56 12.82 -18.27
CA SER A 322 7.04 12.17 -19.46
C SER A 322 6.92 10.67 -19.29
N LEU A 323 5.71 10.14 -19.50
CA LEU A 323 5.42 8.72 -19.38
C LEU A 323 5.43 8.04 -20.75
N PHE A 324 6.45 7.22 -20.98
CA PHE A 324 6.50 6.30 -22.12
C PHE A 324 6.19 4.88 -21.65
N ILE A 325 5.06 4.33 -22.11
CA ILE A 325 4.72 2.92 -21.93
C ILE A 325 5.13 2.20 -23.22
N ALA A 326 6.19 1.41 -23.18
CA ALA A 326 6.55 0.53 -24.28
C ALA A 326 5.60 -0.68 -24.30
N ALA A 327 4.56 -0.63 -25.14
CA ALA A 327 3.82 -1.83 -25.51
C ALA A 327 4.65 -2.57 -26.56
N TYR A 328 5.37 -3.61 -26.15
CA TYR A 328 6.06 -4.48 -27.10
C TYR A 328 5.02 -5.33 -27.84
N HIS A 329 4.71 -4.94 -29.08
CA HIS A 329 4.13 -5.84 -30.07
C HIS A 329 5.29 -6.54 -30.78
N VAL A 330 5.38 -7.86 -30.60
CA VAL A 330 6.23 -8.70 -31.46
C VAL A 330 5.32 -9.25 -32.55
N ALA A 331 5.68 -8.94 -33.80
CA ALA A 331 5.06 -9.45 -35.01
C ALA A 331 5.36 -10.96 -35.18
#